data_AF-A0A679K1N4-F1
#
_entry.id   AF-A0A679K1N4-F1
#
_cell.length_a   1.000
_cell.length_b   1.000
_cell.length_c   1.000
_cell.angle_alpha   90.00
_cell.angle_beta   90.00
_cell.angle_gamma   90.00
#
_symmetry.space_group_name_H-M   'P 1'
#
loop_
_entity.id
_entity.type
_entity.pdbx_description
1 polymer ?
#
loop_
_entity_poly.entity_id
_entity_poly.type
_entity_poly.pdbx_seq_one_letter_code
_entity_poly.pdbx_strand_id
1 'polypeptide(L)'
;MSHAPAQPQALRDPRLKDGWRAAAAAYRRAYGEPCDPHHGLDQEAMAAAIAAFKNVVPDMSDREARLEAVAAVHYASWAHPEWLYALYESEPR
;
A
#
# COMPACT_ATOMS: atom_id res chain seq x y z
N MET A 1 -19.52 19.90 26.80
CA MET A 1 -19.48 18.75 25.86
C MET A 1 -18.16 18.83 25.12
N SER A 2 -17.18 17.99 25.49
CA SER A 2 -15.83 18.05 24.95
C SER A 2 -15.76 17.31 23.62
N HIS A 3 -15.66 18.02 22.50
CA HIS A 3 -15.25 17.46 21.22
C HIS A 3 -13.74 17.18 21.29
N ALA A 4 -13.35 15.96 21.66
CA ALA A 4 -12.02 15.48 21.32
C ALA A 4 -11.96 15.40 19.78
N PRO A 5 -10.92 15.95 19.11
CA PRO A 5 -10.74 15.73 17.69
C PRO A 5 -10.65 14.22 17.47
N ALA A 6 -11.43 13.71 16.52
CA ALA A 6 -11.35 12.32 16.10
C ALA A 6 -9.90 12.04 15.72
N GLN A 7 -9.18 11.33 16.58
CA GLN A 7 -7.83 10.88 16.23
C GLN A 7 -7.98 9.98 14.98
N PRO A 8 -7.16 10.18 13.93
CA PRO A 8 -7.18 9.29 12.78
C PRO A 8 -7.01 7.86 13.27
N GLN A 9 -7.98 6.99 12.96
CA GLN A 9 -8.01 5.60 13.42
C GLN A 9 -6.78 4.78 13.00
N ALA A 10 -5.97 5.31 12.09
CA ALA A 10 -4.66 4.81 11.66
C ALA A 10 -3.63 4.58 12.79
N LEU A 11 -3.88 5.04 14.02
CA LEU A 11 -2.96 4.88 15.17
C LEU A 11 -3.14 3.57 15.99
N ARG A 12 -4.06 2.65 15.66
CA ARG A 12 -4.42 1.54 16.57
C ARG A 12 -3.93 0.13 16.25
N ASP A 13 -3.40 -0.14 15.07
CA ASP A 13 -2.92 -1.49 14.74
C ASP A 13 -1.47 -1.45 14.21
N PRO A 14 -0.49 -2.05 14.93
CA PRO A 14 0.89 -2.07 14.48
C PRO A 14 1.08 -2.77 13.12
N ARG A 15 0.14 -3.67 12.74
CA ARG A 15 0.16 -4.37 11.45
C ARG A 15 -0.11 -3.43 10.26
N LEU A 16 -0.69 -2.25 10.48
CA LEU A 16 -0.99 -1.29 9.40
C LEU A 16 0.28 -0.83 8.68
N LYS A 17 1.36 -0.58 9.42
CA LYS A 17 2.63 -0.15 8.83
C LYS A 17 3.22 -1.23 7.92
N ASP A 18 3.16 -2.49 8.36
CA ASP A 18 3.65 -3.62 7.55
C ASP A 18 2.71 -3.92 6.38
N GLY A 19 1.40 -3.72 6.55
CA GLY A 19 0.41 -3.76 5.47
C GLY A 19 0.66 -2.70 4.42
N TRP A 20 1.01 -1.47 4.82
CA TRP A 20 1.34 -0.38 3.89
C TRP A 20 2.60 -0.68 3.08
N ARG A 21 3.64 -1.22 3.72
CA ARG A 21 4.86 -1.66 3.02
C ARG A 21 4.56 -2.78 2.02
N ALA A 22 3.78 -3.78 2.42
CA ALA A 22 3.37 -4.88 1.55
C ALA A 22 2.54 -4.40 0.36
N ALA A 23 1.60 -3.47 0.58
CA ALA A 23 0.76 -2.89 -0.46
C ALA A 23 1.58 -2.10 -1.49
N ALA A 24 2.48 -1.22 -1.04
CA ALA A 24 3.34 -0.43 -1.92
C ALA A 24 4.27 -1.31 -2.77
N ALA A 25 4.88 -2.32 -2.15
CA ALA A 25 5.72 -3.30 -2.83
C ALA A 25 4.94 -4.09 -3.89
N ALA A 26 3.73 -4.57 -3.58
CA ALA A 26 2.89 -5.32 -4.50
C ALA A 26 2.40 -4.45 -5.66
N TYR A 27 1.98 -3.21 -5.38
CA TYR A 27 1.60 -2.23 -6.40
C TYR A 27 2.74 -2.03 -7.40
N ARG A 28 3.97 -1.78 -6.92
CA ARG A 28 5.11 -1.55 -7.80
C ARG A 28 5.46 -2.77 -8.66
N ARG A 29 5.45 -3.97 -8.08
CA ARG A 29 5.71 -5.23 -8.82
C ARG A 29 4.71 -5.44 -9.94
N ALA A 30 3.43 -5.18 -9.68
CA ALA A 30 2.36 -5.35 -10.65
C ALA A 30 2.31 -4.22 -11.68
N TYR A 31 2.65 -2.99 -11.30
CA TYR A 31 2.73 -1.85 -12.22
C TYR A 31 3.90 -1.99 -13.21
N GLY A 32 4.97 -2.67 -12.79
CA GLY A 32 6.08 -3.07 -13.66
C GLY A 32 7.02 -1.93 -14.05
N GLU A 33 8.31 -2.24 -14.13
CA GLU A 33 9.22 -1.55 -15.05
C GLU A 33 9.56 -2.50 -16.20
N PRO A 34 9.61 -2.02 -17.46
CA PRO A 34 9.39 -0.65 -17.89
C PRO A 34 7.90 -0.30 -18.01
N CYS A 35 7.52 0.88 -17.54
CA CYS A 35 6.17 1.44 -17.66
C CYS A 35 5.72 1.42 -19.12
N ASP A 36 4.80 0.54 -19.48
CA ASP A 36 4.06 0.64 -20.74
C ASP A 36 2.92 1.65 -20.52
N PRO A 37 2.98 2.86 -21.10
CA PRO A 37 1.98 3.90 -20.88
C PRO A 37 0.61 3.56 -21.49
N HIS A 38 0.48 2.47 -22.24
CA HIS A 38 -0.79 2.03 -22.85
C HIS A 38 -1.55 1.00 -22.03
N HIS A 39 -0.98 0.55 -20.92
CA HIS A 39 -1.49 -0.58 -20.18
C HIS A 39 -2.29 -0.09 -18.97
N GLY A 40 -3.55 -0.54 -18.85
CA GLY A 40 -4.47 -0.24 -17.74
C GLY A 40 -4.05 -0.84 -16.39
N LEU A 41 -2.74 -0.96 -16.14
CA LEU A 41 -2.10 -1.66 -15.03
C LEU A 41 -2.39 -1.03 -13.67
N ASP A 42 -2.92 0.18 -13.60
CA ASP A 42 -3.26 0.82 -12.33
C ASP A 42 -4.34 0.04 -11.56
N GLN A 43 -5.34 -0.53 -12.24
CA GLN A 43 -6.37 -1.33 -11.58
C GLN A 43 -5.84 -2.67 -11.08
N GLU A 44 -5.02 -3.36 -11.88
CA GLU A 44 -4.42 -4.64 -11.49
C GLU A 44 -3.37 -4.46 -10.39
N ALA A 45 -2.55 -3.40 -10.48
CA ALA A 45 -1.58 -3.04 -9.45
C ALA A 45 -2.27 -2.66 -8.14
N MET A 46 -3.37 -1.90 -8.20
CA MET A 46 -4.14 -1.59 -7.01
C MET A 46 -4.83 -2.84 -6.43
N ALA A 47 -5.35 -3.74 -7.27
CA ALA A 47 -5.90 -5.02 -6.81
C ALA A 47 -4.83 -5.86 -6.08
N ALA A 48 -3.60 -5.92 -6.61
CA ALA A 48 -2.47 -6.57 -5.98
C ALA A 48 -2.10 -5.92 -4.64
N ALA A 49 -2.12 -4.59 -4.56
CA ALA A 49 -1.87 -3.84 -3.33
C ALA A 49 -2.89 -4.15 -2.23
N ILE A 50 -4.18 -4.19 -2.59
CA ILE A 50 -5.27 -4.51 -1.66
C ILE A 50 -5.14 -5.95 -1.16
N ALA A 51 -4.87 -6.90 -2.06
CA ALA A 51 -4.67 -8.30 -1.69
C ALA A 51 -3.47 -8.47 -0.73
N ALA A 52 -2.35 -7.80 -1.02
CA ALA A 52 -1.17 -7.83 -0.16
C ALA A 52 -1.43 -7.21 1.21
N PHE A 53 -2.16 -6.09 1.28
CA PHE A 53 -2.58 -5.49 2.55
C PHE A 53 -3.45 -6.44 3.37
N LYS A 54 -4.48 -7.04 2.75
CA LYS A 54 -5.39 -7.98 3.42
C LYS A 54 -4.70 -9.24 3.94
N ASN A 55 -3.62 -9.69 3.31
CA ASN A 55 -2.84 -10.81 3.83
C ASN A 55 -2.15 -10.48 5.17
N VAL A 56 -1.81 -9.21 5.39
CA VAL A 56 -1.19 -8.73 6.64
C VAL A 56 -2.25 -8.38 7.69
N VAL A 57 -3.38 -7.82 7.27
CA VAL A 57 -4.50 -7.40 8.15
C VAL A 57 -5.81 -8.06 7.70
N PRO A 58 -5.98 -9.38 7.90
CA PRO A 58 -7.12 -10.14 7.37
C PRO A 58 -8.46 -9.77 8.02
N ASP A 59 -8.42 -9.21 9.23
CA ASP A 59 -9.61 -8.83 10.00
C ASP A 59 -10.24 -7.51 9.52
N MET A 60 -9.55 -6.77 8.65
CA MET A 60 -10.02 -5.50 8.12
C MET A 60 -11.07 -5.72 7.02
N SER A 61 -12.11 -4.88 6.99
CA SER A 61 -13.11 -4.96 5.92
C SER A 61 -12.52 -4.64 4.56
N ASP A 62 -13.10 -5.18 3.48
CA ASP A 62 -12.65 -4.91 2.10
C ASP A 62 -12.62 -3.41 1.77
N ARG A 63 -13.60 -2.67 2.31
CA ARG A 63 -13.68 -1.22 2.12
C ARG A 63 -12.53 -0.49 2.80
N GLU A 64 -12.21 -0.83 4.05
CA GLU A 64 -11.12 -0.21 4.80
C GLU A 64 -9.77 -0.61 4.20
N ALA A 65 -9.56 -1.90 3.90
CA ALA A 65 -8.34 -2.39 3.26
C ALA A 65 -8.07 -1.69 1.93
N ARG A 66 -9.12 -1.41 1.15
CA ARG A 66 -9.00 -0.61 -0.07
C ARG A 66 -8.54 0.82 0.20
N LEU A 67 -9.12 1.50 1.19
CA LEU A 67 -8.74 2.87 1.53
C LEU A 67 -7.29 2.93 2.05
N GLU A 68 -6.91 1.98 2.89
CA GLU A 68 -5.56 1.87 3.44
C GLU A 68 -4.52 1.53 2.36
N ALA A 69 -4.81 0.63 1.43
CA ALA A 69 -3.90 0.31 0.33
C ALA A 69 -3.70 1.51 -0.62
N VAL A 70 -4.76 2.27 -0.92
CA VAL A 70 -4.65 3.52 -1.71
C VAL A 70 -3.82 4.56 -0.97
N ALA A 71 -4.06 4.75 0.33
CA ALA A 71 -3.29 5.67 1.17
C ALA A 71 -1.81 5.24 1.23
N ALA A 72 -1.53 3.95 1.35
CA ALA A 72 -0.18 3.40 1.37
C ALA A 72 0.58 3.69 0.08
N VAL A 73 -0.03 3.44 -1.09
CA VAL A 73 0.60 3.68 -2.40
C VAL A 73 0.84 5.19 -2.61
N HIS A 74 -0.13 6.04 -2.29
CA HIS A 74 0.02 7.50 -2.39
C HIS A 74 1.07 8.05 -1.41
N TYR A 75 1.11 7.53 -0.20
CA TYR A 75 2.11 7.92 0.79
C TYR A 75 3.52 7.47 0.37
N ALA A 76 3.65 6.25 -0.13
CA ALA A 76 4.93 5.73 -0.62
C ALA A 76 5.44 6.50 -1.85
N SER A 77 4.57 6.92 -2.77
CA SER A 77 4.99 7.70 -3.94
C SER A 77 5.49 9.11 -3.58
N TRP A 78 5.03 9.69 -2.46
CA TRP A 78 5.37 11.06 -2.07
C TRP A 78 6.43 11.16 -0.95
N ALA A 79 6.36 10.29 0.06
CA ALA A 79 7.12 10.42 1.31
C ALA A 79 8.12 9.28 1.57
N HIS A 80 7.90 8.10 0.97
CA HIS A 80 8.77 6.93 1.15
C HIS A 80 9.01 6.21 -0.18
N PRO A 81 9.64 6.87 -1.17
CA PRO A 81 9.91 6.24 -2.46
C PRO A 81 10.73 4.96 -2.30
N GLU A 82 11.56 4.85 -1.27
CA GLU A 82 12.29 3.63 -0.95
C GLU A 82 11.37 2.43 -0.68
N TRP A 83 10.12 2.60 -0.25
CA TRP A 83 9.18 1.45 -0.15
C TRP A 83 8.73 0.94 -1.52
N LEU A 84 8.82 1.77 -2.55
CA LEU A 84 8.60 1.37 -3.94
C LEU A 84 9.89 0.81 -4.57
N TYR A 85 11.07 1.37 -4.26
CA TYR A 85 12.33 1.04 -4.95
C TYR A 85 13.29 0.10 -4.19
N ALA A 86 13.15 -0.09 -2.88
CA ALA A 86 14.05 -0.95 -2.07
C ALA A 86 13.92 -2.44 -2.41
N LEU A 87 12.88 -2.85 -3.15
CA LEU A 87 12.80 -4.21 -3.69
C LEU A 87 13.99 -4.57 -4.60
N TYR A 88 14.65 -3.58 -5.21
CA TYR A 88 15.77 -3.79 -6.13
C TYR A 88 17.15 -3.91 -5.46
N GLU A 89 17.31 -3.55 -4.19
CA GLU A 89 18.61 -3.59 -3.52
C GLU A 89 18.94 -4.95 -2.88
N SER A 90 17.95 -5.85 -2.77
CA SER A 90 18.10 -7.14 -2.07
C SER A 90 17.96 -8.39 -2.95
N GLU A 91 17.72 -8.26 -4.26
CA GLU A 91 17.77 -9.41 -5.18
C GLU A 91 19.21 -9.55 -5.72
N PRO A 92 19.92 -10.66 -5.40
CA PRO A 92 21.24 -10.89 -5.96
C PRO A 92 21.11 -11.12 -7.46
N ARG A 93 21.86 -10.34 -8.24
CA ARG A 93 22.06 -10.53 -9.68
C ARG A 93 22.73 -11.86 -9.98
#